data_AF-A0A5R8QAT7-F1
#
_entry.id   AF-A0A5R8QAT7-F1
#
_cell.length_a   1.000
_cell.length_b   1.000
_cell.length_c   1.000
_cell.angle_alpha   90.00
_cell.angle_beta   90.00
_cell.angle_gamma   90.00
#
_symmetry.space_group_name_H-M   'P 1'
#
loop_
_entity.id
_entity.type
_entity.pdbx_description
1 polymer ?
#
loop_
_entity_poly.entity_id
_entity_poly.type
_entity_poly.pdbx_seq_one_letter_code
_entity_poly.pdbx_strand_id
1 'polypeptide(L)'
;MKKLVTVLFAVLMMLGGVFTNTIVHAADQIEPPATIAELFPDQALAEIIAKSFRPVKQVNDIVTQTDLDTIKQVWSPNYANEDEDPVPGVQTLAGIERLTHLAKIDLAQHSISDVTPLAGLTELTYLDLSYNEIEDISALAGLTKMSDFRMRDNKISDISVMANFTRLENTYMDSNLISDIKPITQLSMLTTIYLDMNQISELPDMSEMSSLNYLSLQVNFITDVTPLSEVPTLTILQLSHNKAISDVSSLATLSQLQTLYISNMQLTDVSVLGNMPLLMNLGFDTNQVSDISVLSNLQNLTHVQFGNNNISELPDLTGLTNLYTIGMDGNHIQDISSLAVLPSLLSVSASRQTIVLDEQTVVDGSFTLSNETVALDGSFLAPDTISNSGVFLNGSIAWSDLSNETNVLSYTWSQRLSNGIFVNYSGTVTQPITFIGDGHTSGENSAEGNYDSGINSSINNQVTLPVTGGVNTELLIAGGIMAFGATLLLRKSVKRK
;
A
#
# COMPACT_ATOMS: atom_id res chain seq x y z
N MET A 1 -18.02 -46.23 -48.36
CA MET A 1 -18.34 -44.92 -48.99
C MET A 1 -19.61 -44.41 -48.32
N LYS A 2 -19.49 -43.39 -47.45
CA LYS A 2 -20.00 -42.02 -47.69
C LYS A 2 -21.54 -42.01 -47.86
N LYS A 3 -22.37 -41.23 -47.18
CA LYS A 3 -22.27 -40.02 -46.34
C LYS A 3 -23.74 -39.66 -45.99
N LEU A 4 -23.96 -38.94 -44.88
CA LEU A 4 -25.14 -38.08 -44.59
C LEU A 4 -26.49 -38.81 -44.48
N VAL A 5 -27.31 -38.63 -43.44
CA VAL A 5 -27.98 -37.36 -43.11
C VAL A 5 -28.09 -37.18 -41.59
N THR A 6 -27.46 -36.10 -41.15
CA THR A 6 -27.62 -35.37 -39.89
C THR A 6 -28.95 -34.61 -39.89
N VAL A 7 -29.48 -34.32 -38.69
CA VAL A 7 -30.40 -33.21 -38.30
C VAL A 7 -31.63 -33.75 -37.55
N LEU A 8 -31.50 -33.94 -36.23
CA LEU A 8 -32.60 -33.75 -35.27
C LEU A 8 -32.11 -33.73 -33.80
N PHE A 9 -31.20 -32.82 -33.43
CA PHE A 9 -30.91 -32.55 -32.00
C PHE A 9 -30.40 -31.11 -31.84
N ALA A 10 -31.29 -30.14 -32.05
CA ALA A 10 -31.01 -28.72 -31.78
C ALA A 10 -32.31 -27.88 -31.70
N VAL A 11 -33.28 -28.26 -30.85
CA VAL A 11 -34.34 -27.35 -30.37
C VAL A 11 -34.85 -27.84 -29.02
N LEU A 12 -34.17 -27.48 -27.93
CA LEU A 12 -34.73 -27.45 -26.57
C LEU A 12 -33.80 -26.63 -25.65
N MET A 13 -33.52 -25.40 -26.08
CA MET A 13 -33.18 -24.30 -25.18
C MET A 13 -34.24 -23.22 -25.37
N MET A 14 -34.62 -22.58 -24.27
CA MET A 14 -35.68 -21.59 -24.08
C MET A 14 -37.06 -22.16 -23.73
N LEU A 15 -37.30 -22.33 -22.42
CA LEU A 15 -38.39 -21.67 -21.68
C LEU A 15 -38.33 -22.10 -20.19
N GLY A 16 -38.27 -21.10 -19.29
CA GLY A 16 -38.71 -21.23 -17.90
C GLY A 16 -37.63 -21.54 -16.88
N GLY A 17 -37.23 -20.52 -16.12
CA GLY A 17 -36.37 -20.66 -14.96
C GLY A 17 -37.02 -21.49 -13.84
N VAL A 18 -36.26 -22.46 -13.36
CA VAL A 18 -36.20 -22.88 -11.96
C VAL A 18 -34.73 -23.18 -11.71
N PHE A 19 -34.05 -22.35 -10.90
CA PHE A 19 -32.73 -22.69 -10.38
C PHE A 19 -32.89 -23.89 -9.46
N THR A 20 -32.74 -25.10 -9.99
CA THR A 20 -32.51 -26.27 -9.15
C THR A 20 -31.04 -26.26 -8.79
N ASN A 21 -30.74 -26.24 -7.49
CA ASN A 21 -29.46 -26.67 -6.92
C ASN A 21 -29.11 -28.03 -7.52
N THR A 22 -28.33 -28.05 -8.60
CA THR A 22 -27.72 -29.27 -9.07
C THR A 22 -26.60 -29.56 -8.10
N ILE A 23 -26.89 -30.40 -7.10
CA ILE A 23 -25.85 -31.07 -6.32
C ILE A 23 -24.99 -31.79 -7.36
N VAL A 24 -23.79 -31.27 -7.63
CA VAL A 24 -22.80 -32.01 -8.40
C VAL A 24 -22.45 -33.21 -7.52
N HIS A 25 -23.01 -34.38 -7.86
CA HIS A 25 -22.69 -35.63 -7.21
C HIS A 25 -21.18 -35.88 -7.31
N ALA A 26 -20.60 -36.50 -6.29
CA ALA A 26 -19.26 -37.08 -6.38
C ALA A 26 -19.20 -37.90 -7.69
N ALA A 27 -18.21 -37.61 -8.54
CA ALA A 27 -18.13 -38.21 -9.86
C ALA A 27 -18.19 -39.74 -9.76
N ASP A 28 -19.00 -40.37 -10.63
CA ASP A 28 -19.05 -41.81 -10.78
C ASP A 28 -17.63 -42.39 -10.93
N GLN A 29 -17.40 -43.56 -10.33
CA GLN A 29 -16.14 -44.31 -10.44
C GLN A 29 -15.71 -44.36 -11.92
N ILE A 30 -14.44 -44.05 -12.20
CA ILE A 30 -13.89 -44.02 -13.57
C ILE A 30 -14.16 -45.38 -14.25
N GLU A 31 -14.82 -45.39 -15.42
CA GLU A 31 -14.90 -46.57 -16.28
C GLU A 31 -13.58 -46.72 -17.07
N PRO A 32 -12.77 -47.78 -16.84
CA PRO A 32 -11.46 -47.92 -17.46
C PRO A 32 -11.51 -48.45 -18.90
N PRO A 33 -10.49 -48.14 -19.74
CA PRO A 33 -9.30 -47.35 -19.42
C PRO A 33 -9.44 -45.87 -19.80
N ALA A 34 -9.06 -44.97 -18.87
CA ALA A 34 -8.93 -43.53 -19.11
C ALA A 34 -7.52 -43.06 -18.77
N THR A 35 -6.90 -42.29 -19.67
CA THR A 35 -5.60 -41.63 -19.47
C THR A 35 -5.75 -40.35 -18.66
N ILE A 36 -4.67 -39.87 -18.05
CA ILE A 36 -4.68 -38.57 -17.34
C ILE A 36 -5.14 -37.44 -18.28
N ALA A 37 -4.67 -37.39 -19.53
CA ALA A 37 -5.08 -36.38 -20.50
C ALA A 37 -6.58 -36.43 -20.87
N GLU A 38 -7.22 -37.61 -20.81
CA GLU A 38 -8.67 -37.74 -21.03
C GLU A 38 -9.48 -37.30 -19.81
N LEU A 39 -8.94 -37.51 -18.61
CA LEU A 39 -9.60 -37.16 -17.34
C LEU A 39 -9.48 -35.66 -17.03
N PHE A 40 -8.39 -35.03 -17.44
CA PHE A 40 -8.08 -33.62 -17.22
C PHE A 40 -7.85 -32.97 -18.60
N PRO A 41 -8.88 -32.39 -19.24
CA PRO A 41 -8.79 -31.92 -20.63
C PRO A 41 -7.91 -30.69 -20.82
N ASP A 42 -7.63 -29.94 -19.74
CA ASP A 42 -6.62 -28.88 -19.75
C ASP A 42 -5.22 -29.49 -19.69
N GLN A 43 -4.40 -29.23 -20.70
CA GLN A 43 -3.07 -29.84 -20.80
C GLN A 43 -2.17 -29.47 -19.61
N ALA A 44 -2.20 -28.22 -19.16
CA ALA A 44 -1.36 -27.78 -18.06
C ALA A 44 -1.80 -28.43 -16.75
N LEU A 45 -3.12 -28.53 -16.52
CA LEU A 45 -3.65 -29.26 -15.38
C LEU A 45 -3.27 -30.74 -15.45
N ALA A 46 -3.42 -31.39 -16.60
CA ALA A 46 -3.04 -32.80 -16.78
C ALA A 46 -1.56 -33.03 -16.45
N GLU A 47 -0.68 -32.13 -16.88
CA GLU A 47 0.76 -32.18 -16.57
C GLU A 47 1.03 -31.99 -15.07
N ILE A 48 0.34 -31.06 -14.41
CA ILE A 48 0.43 -30.85 -12.96
C ILE A 48 -0.04 -32.10 -12.20
N ILE A 49 -1.16 -32.69 -12.62
CA ILE A 49 -1.69 -33.92 -12.00
C ILE A 49 -0.74 -35.09 -12.22
N ALA A 50 -0.19 -35.27 -13.43
CA ALA A 50 0.77 -36.32 -13.72
C ALA A 50 2.04 -36.21 -12.83
N LYS A 51 2.50 -34.99 -12.58
CA LYS A 51 3.62 -34.67 -11.67
C LYS A 51 3.26 -34.84 -10.18
N SER A 52 1.99 -34.89 -9.82
CA SER A 52 1.52 -35.07 -8.44
C SER A 52 1.61 -36.52 -7.95
N PHE A 53 1.69 -37.50 -8.86
CA PHE A 53 1.85 -38.91 -8.51
C PHE A 53 3.24 -39.27 -7.97
N ARG A 54 3.30 -40.33 -7.15
CA ARG A 54 4.56 -40.94 -6.68
C ARG A 54 4.51 -42.45 -6.92
N PRO A 55 5.32 -43.00 -7.85
CA PRO A 55 6.24 -42.30 -8.76
C PRO A 55 5.51 -41.39 -9.76
N VAL A 56 6.22 -40.40 -10.30
CA VAL A 56 5.68 -39.45 -11.30
C VAL A 56 5.18 -40.21 -12.52
N LYS A 57 4.01 -39.80 -13.04
CA LYS A 57 3.38 -40.36 -14.25
C LYS A 57 3.52 -39.40 -15.43
N GLN A 58 3.19 -39.88 -16.62
CA GLN A 58 3.03 -39.09 -17.85
C GLN A 58 1.55 -38.90 -18.17
N VAL A 59 1.19 -37.84 -18.90
CA VAL A 59 -0.22 -37.51 -19.22
C VAL A 59 -0.96 -38.62 -19.99
N ASN A 60 -0.25 -39.49 -20.69
CA ASN A 60 -0.83 -40.62 -21.43
C ASN A 60 -0.92 -41.91 -20.62
N ASP A 61 -0.47 -41.91 -19.36
CA ASP A 61 -0.59 -43.07 -18.48
C ASP A 61 -2.06 -43.28 -18.09
N ILE A 62 -2.51 -44.55 -18.08
CA ILE A 62 -3.83 -44.93 -17.60
C ILE A 62 -3.83 -44.93 -16.07
N VAL A 63 -4.86 -44.35 -15.48
CA VAL A 63 -5.05 -44.28 -14.02
C VAL A 63 -6.44 -44.75 -13.62
N THR A 64 -6.54 -45.31 -12.42
CA THR A 64 -7.79 -45.69 -11.77
C THR A 64 -8.20 -44.66 -10.72
N GLN A 65 -9.44 -44.74 -10.21
CA GLN A 65 -9.86 -43.89 -9.10
C GLN A 65 -8.98 -44.11 -7.86
N THR A 66 -8.59 -45.36 -7.57
CA THR A 66 -7.65 -45.66 -6.48
C THR A 66 -6.30 -44.97 -6.65
N ASP A 67 -5.83 -44.80 -7.89
CA ASP A 67 -4.62 -44.02 -8.15
C ASP A 67 -4.87 -42.53 -7.85
N LEU A 68 -5.97 -41.94 -8.33
CA LEU A 68 -6.33 -40.54 -8.07
C LEU A 68 -6.51 -40.24 -6.58
N ASP A 69 -7.09 -41.17 -5.83
CA ASP A 69 -7.31 -41.06 -4.39
C ASP A 69 -6.00 -40.96 -3.58
N THR A 70 -4.85 -41.31 -4.19
CA THR A 70 -3.53 -41.10 -3.56
C THR A 70 -3.09 -39.63 -3.56
N ILE A 71 -3.67 -38.80 -4.43
CA ILE A 71 -3.32 -37.38 -4.57
C ILE A 71 -4.05 -36.57 -3.49
N LYS A 72 -3.26 -36.05 -2.55
CA LYS A 72 -3.76 -35.20 -1.44
C LYS A 72 -3.42 -33.73 -1.61
N GLN A 73 -2.57 -33.41 -2.56
CA GLN A 73 -2.15 -32.04 -2.85
C GLN A 73 -1.85 -31.88 -4.33
N VAL A 74 -2.21 -30.72 -4.86
CA VAL A 74 -1.93 -30.30 -6.24
C VAL A 74 -1.23 -28.95 -6.15
N TRP A 75 0.00 -28.89 -6.64
CA TRP A 75 0.83 -27.68 -6.60
C TRP A 75 1.41 -27.40 -7.98
N SER A 76 1.25 -26.18 -8.43
CA SER A 76 1.96 -25.62 -9.58
C SER A 76 3.13 -24.79 -9.08
N PRO A 77 4.39 -25.28 -9.15
CA PRO A 77 5.53 -24.45 -8.78
C PRO A 77 5.55 -23.23 -9.72
N ASN A 78 5.50 -22.02 -9.13
CA ASN A 78 5.56 -20.72 -9.78
C ASN A 78 6.29 -20.77 -11.14
N TYR A 79 5.60 -20.39 -12.22
CA TYR A 79 6.13 -20.25 -13.59
C TYR A 79 7.19 -19.14 -13.74
N ALA A 80 7.84 -18.72 -12.65
CA ALA A 80 8.87 -17.69 -12.62
C ALA A 80 10.28 -18.23 -12.96
N ASN A 81 10.40 -19.41 -13.55
CA ASN A 81 11.66 -19.85 -14.14
C ASN A 81 11.71 -19.31 -15.57
N GLU A 82 12.50 -18.25 -15.80
CA GLU A 82 12.73 -17.63 -17.11
C GLU A 82 13.37 -18.60 -18.13
N ASP A 83 13.81 -19.79 -17.69
CA ASP A 83 14.57 -20.77 -18.46
C ASP A 83 13.74 -21.96 -18.99
N GLU A 84 12.45 -22.07 -18.69
CA GLU A 84 11.57 -23.12 -19.24
C GLU A 84 10.55 -22.52 -20.23
N ASP A 85 10.28 -23.25 -21.32
CA ASP A 85 9.21 -22.88 -22.27
C ASP A 85 7.92 -22.63 -21.48
N PRO A 86 7.25 -21.46 -21.66
CA PRO A 86 6.05 -21.15 -20.91
C PRO A 86 4.97 -22.15 -21.28
N VAL A 87 4.74 -23.14 -20.42
CA VAL A 87 3.54 -23.98 -20.51
C VAL A 87 2.36 -23.01 -20.35
N PRO A 88 1.33 -23.06 -21.21
CA PRO A 88 0.12 -22.27 -21.01
C PRO A 88 -0.39 -22.48 -19.59
N GLY A 89 -0.74 -21.42 -18.85
CA GLY A 89 -1.33 -21.57 -17.52
C GLY A 89 -2.66 -22.33 -17.58
N VAL A 90 -3.05 -22.97 -16.47
CA VAL A 90 -4.34 -23.69 -16.38
C VAL A 90 -5.49 -22.73 -16.65
N GLN A 91 -6.41 -23.11 -17.54
CA GLN A 91 -7.59 -22.33 -17.88
C GLN A 91 -8.87 -22.92 -17.27
N THR A 92 -8.95 -24.25 -17.18
CA THR A 92 -10.10 -24.93 -16.59
C THR A 92 -9.67 -26.00 -15.58
N LEU A 93 -10.47 -26.11 -14.52
CA LEU A 93 -10.31 -27.11 -13.47
C LEU A 93 -11.08 -28.41 -13.75
N ALA A 94 -11.65 -28.58 -14.95
CA ALA A 94 -12.41 -29.78 -15.30
C ALA A 94 -11.60 -31.06 -15.04
N GLY A 95 -12.23 -32.04 -14.38
CA GLY A 95 -11.61 -33.29 -13.96
C GLY A 95 -11.06 -33.26 -12.53
N ILE A 96 -10.80 -32.08 -11.95
CA ILE A 96 -10.30 -31.98 -10.56
C ILE A 96 -11.29 -32.51 -9.53
N GLU A 97 -12.59 -32.50 -9.84
CA GLU A 97 -13.66 -33.05 -9.00
C GLU A 97 -13.48 -34.54 -8.68
N ARG A 98 -12.61 -35.23 -9.44
CA ARG A 98 -12.25 -36.64 -9.25
C ARG A 98 -11.23 -36.85 -8.13
N LEU A 99 -10.52 -35.81 -7.70
CA LEU A 99 -9.51 -35.87 -6.65
C LEU A 99 -10.17 -35.75 -5.26
N THR A 100 -11.04 -36.68 -4.91
CA THR A 100 -11.96 -36.55 -3.75
C THR A 100 -11.27 -36.44 -2.37
N HIS A 101 -9.99 -36.83 -2.27
CA HIS A 101 -9.17 -36.74 -1.07
C HIS A 101 -8.18 -35.55 -1.08
N LEU A 102 -8.37 -34.60 -1.98
CA LEU A 102 -7.53 -33.42 -2.11
C LEU A 102 -7.71 -32.50 -0.90
N ALA A 103 -6.61 -32.22 -0.21
CA ALA A 103 -6.59 -31.38 1.00
C ALA A 103 -5.98 -30.00 0.74
N LYS A 104 -5.12 -29.87 -0.28
CA LYS A 104 -4.41 -28.64 -0.61
C LYS A 104 -4.34 -28.40 -2.12
N ILE A 105 -4.69 -27.20 -2.55
CA ILE A 105 -4.52 -26.75 -3.94
C ILE A 105 -3.71 -25.47 -3.93
N ASP A 106 -2.67 -25.42 -4.76
CA ASP A 106 -1.96 -24.21 -5.14
C ASP A 106 -1.88 -24.16 -6.67
N LEU A 107 -2.69 -23.29 -7.26
CA LEU A 107 -2.76 -23.02 -8.70
C LEU A 107 -2.77 -21.50 -8.92
N ALA A 108 -1.95 -20.78 -8.16
CA ALA A 108 -1.79 -19.34 -8.33
C ALA A 108 -1.15 -18.99 -9.68
N GLN A 109 -1.40 -17.76 -10.17
CA GLN A 109 -0.85 -17.20 -11.41
C GLN A 109 -1.23 -17.98 -12.67
N HIS A 110 -2.50 -18.34 -12.80
CA HIS A 110 -3.05 -19.06 -13.96
C HIS A 110 -4.11 -18.19 -14.66
N SER A 111 -5.03 -18.79 -15.42
CA SER A 111 -6.15 -18.06 -16.04
C SER A 111 -7.48 -18.73 -15.71
N ILE A 112 -7.57 -19.27 -14.49
CA ILE A 112 -8.76 -19.95 -13.97
C ILE A 112 -9.84 -18.90 -13.74
N SER A 113 -11.06 -19.19 -14.19
CA SER A 113 -12.24 -18.34 -13.95
C SER A 113 -13.40 -19.10 -13.31
N ASP A 114 -13.52 -20.40 -13.60
CA ASP A 114 -14.57 -21.26 -13.06
C ASP A 114 -14.01 -22.21 -11.98
N VAL A 115 -14.53 -22.06 -10.76
CA VAL A 115 -14.19 -22.90 -9.60
C VAL A 115 -15.26 -23.95 -9.29
N THR A 116 -16.30 -24.08 -10.11
CA THR A 116 -17.36 -25.09 -9.95
C THR A 116 -16.83 -26.52 -9.78
N PRO A 117 -15.77 -26.95 -10.49
CA PRO A 117 -15.18 -28.28 -10.29
C PRO A 117 -14.67 -28.55 -8.85
N LEU A 118 -14.47 -27.52 -8.04
CA LEU A 118 -14.01 -27.66 -6.65
C LEU A 118 -15.15 -27.93 -5.65
N ALA A 119 -16.42 -27.78 -6.05
CA ALA A 119 -17.56 -27.77 -5.12
C ALA A 119 -17.66 -29.01 -4.21
N GLY A 120 -17.28 -30.19 -4.73
CA GLY A 120 -17.34 -31.46 -4.01
C GLY A 120 -16.10 -31.81 -3.19
N LEU A 121 -15.03 -31.02 -3.25
CA LEU A 121 -13.73 -31.33 -2.63
C LEU A 121 -13.69 -30.93 -1.14
N THR A 122 -14.63 -31.48 -0.37
CA THR A 122 -14.91 -31.08 1.03
C THR A 122 -13.78 -31.34 2.03
N GLU A 123 -12.72 -32.05 1.64
CA GLU A 123 -11.50 -32.25 2.44
C GLU A 123 -10.48 -31.09 2.32
N LEU A 124 -10.74 -30.10 1.46
CA LEU A 124 -9.85 -28.95 1.30
C LEU A 124 -9.71 -28.14 2.58
N THR A 125 -8.44 -27.86 2.92
CA THR A 125 -8.00 -27.05 4.06
C THR A 125 -7.17 -25.85 3.63
N TYR A 126 -6.54 -25.94 2.46
CA TYR A 126 -5.72 -24.89 1.85
C TYR A 126 -6.12 -24.74 0.38
N LEU A 127 -6.44 -23.51 -0.02
CA LEU A 127 -6.73 -23.17 -1.41
C LEU A 127 -6.06 -21.85 -1.77
N ASP A 128 -5.08 -21.91 -2.66
CA ASP A 128 -4.49 -20.73 -3.29
C ASP A 128 -4.79 -20.72 -4.79
N LEU A 129 -5.66 -19.79 -5.18
CA LEU A 129 -5.95 -19.43 -6.57
C LEU A 129 -5.67 -17.94 -6.82
N SER A 130 -4.69 -17.38 -6.13
CA SER A 130 -4.30 -15.97 -6.32
C SER A 130 -3.84 -15.71 -7.76
N TYR A 131 -4.01 -14.48 -8.27
CA TYR A 131 -3.63 -14.07 -9.62
C TYR A 131 -4.30 -14.93 -10.71
N ASN A 132 -5.62 -15.00 -10.66
CA ASN A 132 -6.48 -15.69 -11.63
C ASN A 132 -7.56 -14.73 -12.14
N GLU A 133 -8.62 -15.25 -12.77
CA GLU A 133 -9.72 -14.46 -13.32
C GLU A 133 -11.08 -14.81 -12.68
N ILE A 134 -11.08 -15.23 -11.42
CA ILE A 134 -12.25 -15.71 -10.69
C ILE A 134 -13.14 -14.54 -10.29
N GLU A 135 -14.44 -14.67 -10.51
CA GLU A 135 -15.47 -13.70 -10.11
C GLU A 135 -16.46 -14.33 -9.11
N ASP A 136 -16.91 -15.54 -9.41
CA ASP A 136 -17.90 -16.27 -8.61
C ASP A 136 -17.25 -17.40 -7.82
N ILE A 137 -17.37 -17.34 -6.49
CA ILE A 137 -16.92 -18.38 -5.55
C ILE A 137 -18.09 -19.10 -4.88
N SER A 138 -19.33 -18.92 -5.35
CA SER A 138 -20.55 -19.53 -4.79
C SER A 138 -20.47 -21.05 -4.69
N ALA A 139 -19.82 -21.69 -5.66
CA ALA A 139 -19.60 -23.13 -5.70
C ALA A 139 -18.78 -23.67 -4.51
N LEU A 140 -18.01 -22.81 -3.83
CA LEU A 140 -17.13 -23.20 -2.72
C LEU A 140 -17.84 -23.31 -1.37
N ALA A 141 -19.16 -23.08 -1.31
CA ALA A 141 -19.93 -23.06 -0.06
C ALA A 141 -19.80 -24.34 0.79
N GLY A 142 -19.46 -25.49 0.19
CA GLY A 142 -19.28 -26.77 0.88
C GLY A 142 -17.92 -26.96 1.58
N LEU A 143 -16.95 -26.07 1.35
CA LEU A 143 -15.56 -26.22 1.83
C LEU A 143 -15.38 -25.83 3.32
N THR A 144 -16.19 -26.42 4.19
CA THR A 144 -16.27 -26.09 5.64
C THR A 144 -15.01 -26.39 6.45
N LYS A 145 -14.04 -27.13 5.88
CA LYS A 145 -12.74 -27.44 6.50
C LYS A 145 -11.64 -26.43 6.18
N MET A 146 -11.95 -25.40 5.38
CA MET A 146 -10.98 -24.40 4.96
C MET A 146 -10.32 -23.71 6.16
N SER A 147 -8.99 -23.68 6.18
CA SER A 147 -8.18 -22.98 7.18
C SER A 147 -7.35 -21.84 6.58
N ASP A 148 -6.93 -21.95 5.32
CA ASP A 148 -6.15 -20.93 4.61
C ASP A 148 -6.71 -20.74 3.20
N PHE A 149 -7.25 -19.55 2.92
CA PHE A 149 -7.98 -19.24 1.69
C PHE A 149 -7.37 -18.00 1.01
N ARG A 150 -6.74 -18.20 -0.15
CA ARG A 150 -6.01 -17.17 -0.89
C ARG A 150 -6.59 -17.00 -2.28
N MET A 151 -7.12 -15.82 -2.55
CA MET A 151 -7.73 -15.42 -3.81
C MET A 151 -7.29 -14.00 -4.20
N ARG A 152 -6.08 -13.58 -3.81
CA ARG A 152 -5.51 -12.28 -4.16
C ARG A 152 -5.57 -12.05 -5.67
N ASP A 153 -5.79 -10.82 -6.12
CA ASP A 153 -5.74 -10.44 -7.55
C ASP A 153 -6.67 -11.32 -8.40
N ASN A 154 -7.97 -11.18 -8.11
CA ASN A 154 -9.09 -11.78 -8.85
C ASN A 154 -10.15 -10.68 -9.09
N LYS A 155 -11.40 -11.06 -9.41
CA LYS A 155 -12.51 -10.13 -9.66
C LYS A 155 -13.68 -10.38 -8.71
N ILE A 156 -13.41 -10.92 -7.53
CA ILE A 156 -14.43 -11.35 -6.56
C ILE A 156 -15.05 -10.11 -5.90
N SER A 157 -16.39 -10.09 -5.82
CA SER A 157 -17.14 -9.03 -5.12
C SER A 157 -18.02 -9.58 -4.00
N ASP A 158 -18.63 -10.75 -4.21
CA ASP A 158 -19.46 -11.44 -3.22
C ASP A 158 -18.65 -12.52 -2.48
N ILE A 159 -18.47 -12.33 -1.18
CA ILE A 159 -17.78 -13.27 -0.29
C ILE A 159 -18.72 -13.97 0.70
N SER A 160 -20.04 -13.95 0.46
CA SER A 160 -21.06 -14.55 1.33
C SER A 160 -20.77 -16.01 1.69
N VAL A 161 -20.17 -16.77 0.77
CA VAL A 161 -19.79 -18.18 1.02
C VAL A 161 -18.78 -18.35 2.15
N MET A 162 -17.95 -17.34 2.43
CA MET A 162 -16.91 -17.43 3.45
C MET A 162 -17.49 -17.59 4.86
N ALA A 163 -18.76 -17.22 5.09
CA ALA A 163 -19.45 -17.49 6.34
C ALA A 163 -19.51 -18.99 6.71
N ASN A 164 -19.35 -19.88 5.73
CA ASN A 164 -19.31 -21.33 5.95
C ASN A 164 -17.92 -21.85 6.34
N PHE A 165 -16.86 -21.04 6.22
CA PHE A 165 -15.49 -21.43 6.52
C PHE A 165 -15.19 -21.25 8.01
N THR A 166 -15.93 -21.93 8.87
CA THR A 166 -15.89 -21.73 10.34
C THR A 166 -14.55 -22.12 10.99
N ARG A 167 -13.61 -22.67 10.22
CA ARG A 167 -12.24 -23.02 10.63
C ARG A 167 -11.17 -22.13 10.00
N LEU A 168 -11.59 -21.07 9.30
CA LEU A 168 -10.69 -20.19 8.59
C LEU A 168 -9.82 -19.43 9.60
N GLU A 169 -8.50 -19.56 9.44
CA GLU A 169 -7.50 -18.88 10.26
C GLU A 169 -6.87 -17.72 9.50
N ASN A 170 -6.65 -17.90 8.18
CA ASN A 170 -5.98 -16.92 7.33
C ASN A 170 -6.76 -16.72 6.03
N THR A 171 -6.89 -15.46 5.61
CA THR A 171 -7.43 -15.14 4.29
C THR A 171 -6.69 -14.00 3.61
N TYR A 172 -6.45 -14.19 2.31
CA TYR A 172 -5.74 -13.27 1.43
C TYR A 172 -6.65 -12.94 0.26
N MET A 173 -7.34 -11.80 0.32
CA MET A 173 -8.37 -11.37 -0.63
C MET A 173 -8.06 -9.97 -1.19
N ASP A 174 -6.83 -9.52 -1.04
CA ASP A 174 -6.35 -8.25 -1.58
C ASP A 174 -6.44 -8.18 -3.11
N SER A 175 -6.61 -6.98 -3.66
CA SER A 175 -6.84 -6.73 -5.09
C SER A 175 -8.06 -7.47 -5.66
N ASN A 176 -9.23 -7.25 -5.07
CA ASN A 176 -10.53 -7.74 -5.56
C ASN A 176 -11.54 -6.56 -5.65
N LEU A 177 -12.83 -6.87 -5.73
CA LEU A 177 -13.93 -5.90 -5.83
C LEU A 177 -14.87 -5.98 -4.61
N ILE A 178 -14.33 -6.37 -3.44
CA ILE A 178 -15.12 -6.62 -2.23
C ILE A 178 -15.55 -5.29 -1.62
N SER A 179 -16.82 -5.16 -1.26
CA SER A 179 -17.36 -3.99 -0.56
C SER A 179 -17.99 -4.32 0.79
N ASP A 180 -18.52 -5.54 0.96
CA ASP A 180 -19.11 -6.04 2.21
C ASP A 180 -18.24 -7.13 2.83
N ILE A 181 -17.76 -6.90 4.05
CA ILE A 181 -16.96 -7.86 4.83
C ILE A 181 -17.74 -8.54 5.96
N LYS A 182 -19.04 -8.29 6.08
CA LYS A 182 -19.90 -8.92 7.08
C LYS A 182 -19.82 -10.47 7.08
N PRO A 183 -19.70 -11.16 5.92
CA PRO A 183 -19.62 -12.63 5.93
C PRO A 183 -18.46 -13.22 6.74
N ILE A 184 -17.38 -12.46 6.96
CA ILE A 184 -16.20 -12.94 7.69
C ILE A 184 -16.14 -12.49 9.15
N THR A 185 -17.02 -11.59 9.62
CA THR A 185 -16.91 -11.09 11.00
C THR A 185 -17.34 -12.08 12.09
N GLN A 186 -18.08 -13.12 11.72
CA GLN A 186 -18.49 -14.19 12.65
C GLN A 186 -17.46 -15.32 12.76
N LEU A 187 -16.35 -15.23 12.02
CA LEU A 187 -15.32 -16.28 11.97
C LEU A 187 -14.30 -16.08 13.11
N SER A 188 -14.63 -16.57 14.30
CA SER A 188 -13.85 -16.35 15.54
C SER A 188 -12.43 -16.94 15.53
N MET A 189 -12.11 -17.81 14.56
CA MET A 189 -10.77 -18.40 14.37
C MET A 189 -9.88 -17.56 13.45
N LEU A 190 -10.41 -16.54 12.77
CA LEU A 190 -9.61 -15.69 11.90
C LEU A 190 -8.55 -14.93 12.72
N THR A 191 -7.30 -15.09 12.31
CA THR A 191 -6.13 -14.45 12.91
C THR A 191 -5.51 -13.43 11.96
N THR A 192 -5.57 -13.69 10.66
CA THR A 192 -4.91 -12.90 9.61
C THR A 192 -5.84 -12.60 8.46
N ILE A 193 -6.00 -11.31 8.14
CA ILE A 193 -6.85 -10.85 7.04
C ILE A 193 -6.09 -9.82 6.20
N TYR A 194 -5.97 -10.11 4.91
CA TYR A 194 -5.55 -9.15 3.88
C TYR A 194 -6.71 -8.81 2.97
N LEU A 195 -7.08 -7.53 2.95
CA LEU A 195 -8.18 -6.96 2.15
C LEU A 195 -7.77 -5.66 1.45
N ASP A 196 -6.47 -5.47 1.22
CA ASP A 196 -5.95 -4.29 0.54
C ASP A 196 -6.53 -4.16 -0.86
N MET A 197 -6.62 -2.93 -1.39
CA MET A 197 -7.04 -2.67 -2.77
C MET A 197 -8.42 -3.29 -3.12
N ASN A 198 -9.41 -3.05 -2.27
CA ASN A 198 -10.81 -3.45 -2.46
C ASN A 198 -11.73 -2.20 -2.53
N GLN A 199 -13.03 -2.40 -2.37
CA GLN A 199 -14.06 -1.35 -2.43
C GLN A 199 -14.77 -1.16 -1.06
N ILE A 200 -14.09 -1.47 0.04
CA ILE A 200 -14.67 -1.43 1.38
C ILE A 200 -14.82 0.02 1.82
N SER A 201 -16.01 0.41 2.26
CA SER A 201 -16.30 1.77 2.74
C SER A 201 -16.84 1.84 4.16
N GLU A 202 -17.42 0.74 4.64
CA GLU A 202 -17.97 0.58 5.98
C GLU A 202 -17.39 -0.67 6.61
N LEU A 203 -17.04 -0.56 7.90
CA LEU A 203 -16.69 -1.71 8.72
C LEU A 203 -17.95 -2.16 9.48
N PRO A 204 -18.39 -3.42 9.35
CA PRO A 204 -19.47 -3.98 10.16
C PRO A 204 -19.03 -4.22 11.61
N ASP A 205 -19.95 -4.69 12.45
CA ASP A 205 -19.66 -5.22 13.80
C ASP A 205 -18.63 -6.36 13.74
N MET A 206 -17.54 -6.21 14.50
CA MET A 206 -16.38 -7.10 14.54
C MET A 206 -16.22 -7.80 15.90
N SER A 207 -17.21 -7.71 16.81
CA SER A 207 -17.10 -8.18 18.20
C SER A 207 -16.78 -9.67 18.35
N GLU A 208 -17.14 -10.49 17.36
CA GLU A 208 -16.93 -11.94 17.37
C GLU A 208 -15.53 -12.35 16.86
N MET A 209 -14.73 -11.41 16.33
CA MET A 209 -13.40 -11.67 15.77
C MET A 209 -12.32 -11.76 16.86
N SER A 210 -12.57 -12.58 17.89
CA SER A 210 -11.79 -12.61 19.14
C SER A 210 -10.33 -13.06 19.00
N SER A 211 -9.95 -13.63 17.86
CA SER A 211 -8.59 -14.12 17.59
C SER A 211 -7.82 -13.24 16.59
N LEU A 212 -8.45 -12.16 16.09
CA LEU A 212 -7.88 -11.35 15.02
C LEU A 212 -6.64 -10.61 15.53
N ASN A 213 -5.52 -10.84 14.86
CA ASN A 213 -4.22 -10.31 15.25
C ASN A 213 -3.60 -9.40 14.18
N TYR A 214 -3.82 -9.76 12.91
CA TYR A 214 -3.33 -9.03 11.75
C TYR A 214 -4.50 -8.62 10.86
N LEU A 215 -4.61 -7.32 10.59
CA LEU A 215 -5.60 -6.77 9.67
C LEU A 215 -4.96 -5.74 8.73
N SER A 216 -5.03 -6.00 7.44
CA SER A 216 -4.65 -5.04 6.39
C SER A 216 -5.86 -4.67 5.53
N LEU A 217 -6.14 -3.37 5.48
CA LEU A 217 -7.27 -2.74 4.81
C LEU A 217 -6.81 -1.54 3.96
N GLN A 218 -5.55 -1.54 3.52
CA GLN A 218 -4.97 -0.42 2.79
C GLN A 218 -5.66 -0.20 1.45
N VAL A 219 -5.64 1.03 0.96
CA VAL A 219 -6.19 1.37 -0.37
C VAL A 219 -7.65 0.90 -0.52
N ASN A 220 -8.50 1.32 0.43
CA ASN A 220 -9.95 1.15 0.38
C ASN A 220 -10.63 2.54 0.42
N PHE A 221 -11.94 2.56 0.68
CA PHE A 221 -12.75 3.76 0.79
C PHE A 221 -13.34 3.93 2.20
N ILE A 222 -12.68 3.38 3.22
CA ILE A 222 -13.18 3.39 4.59
C ILE A 222 -13.31 4.83 5.09
N THR A 223 -14.39 5.11 5.81
CA THR A 223 -14.68 6.43 6.36
C THR A 223 -14.69 6.45 7.89
N ASP A 224 -15.08 5.33 8.51
CA ASP A 224 -15.20 5.17 9.96
C ASP A 224 -14.44 3.91 10.43
N VAL A 225 -13.58 4.09 11.42
CA VAL A 225 -12.78 3.03 12.06
C VAL A 225 -13.24 2.72 13.48
N THR A 226 -14.39 3.24 13.91
CA THR A 226 -14.98 2.95 15.22
C THR A 226 -15.12 1.44 15.50
N PRO A 227 -15.55 0.59 14.55
CA PRO A 227 -15.67 -0.85 14.78
C PRO A 227 -14.34 -1.55 15.10
N LEU A 228 -13.19 -0.97 14.71
CA LEU A 228 -11.89 -1.54 15.09
C LEU A 228 -11.67 -1.53 16.61
N SER A 229 -12.39 -0.69 17.35
CA SER A 229 -12.31 -0.68 18.81
C SER A 229 -12.78 -1.99 19.46
N GLU A 230 -13.54 -2.82 18.73
CA GLU A 230 -14.10 -4.10 19.16
C GLU A 230 -13.10 -5.26 19.05
N VAL A 231 -11.94 -5.05 18.41
CA VAL A 231 -10.87 -6.04 18.21
C VAL A 231 -9.55 -5.63 18.89
N PRO A 232 -9.51 -5.50 20.22
CA PRO A 232 -8.32 -5.05 20.97
C PRO A 232 -7.14 -6.05 20.93
N THR A 233 -7.32 -7.21 20.29
CA THR A 233 -6.31 -8.25 20.08
C THR A 233 -5.33 -7.95 18.94
N LEU A 234 -5.62 -6.94 18.11
CA LEU A 234 -4.77 -6.54 17.00
C LEU A 234 -3.36 -6.17 17.49
N THR A 235 -2.35 -6.76 16.87
CA THR A 235 -0.95 -6.36 17.01
C THR A 235 -0.41 -5.70 15.75
N ILE A 236 -1.03 -5.96 14.59
CA ILE A 236 -0.67 -5.35 13.31
C ILE A 236 -1.92 -4.82 12.63
N LEU A 237 -1.92 -3.51 12.34
CA LEU A 237 -2.99 -2.82 11.64
C LEU A 237 -2.44 -1.95 10.52
N GLN A 238 -2.96 -2.12 9.30
CA GLN A 238 -2.58 -1.33 8.14
C GLN A 238 -3.82 -0.70 7.49
N LEU A 239 -3.90 0.63 7.54
CA LEU A 239 -5.04 1.45 7.08
C LEU A 239 -4.65 2.49 6.04
N SER A 240 -3.37 2.56 5.67
CA SER A 240 -2.86 3.57 4.73
C SER A 240 -3.69 3.68 3.46
N HIS A 241 -3.73 4.88 2.88
CA HIS A 241 -4.49 5.21 1.65
C HIS A 241 -6.02 5.15 1.77
N ASN A 242 -6.59 5.13 2.99
CA ASN A 242 -8.02 5.37 3.22
C ASN A 242 -8.27 6.87 3.49
N LYS A 243 -8.25 7.67 2.42
CA LYS A 243 -8.25 9.15 2.50
C LYS A 243 -9.46 9.79 3.18
N ALA A 244 -10.54 9.06 3.38
CA ALA A 244 -11.73 9.57 4.03
C ALA A 244 -11.71 9.41 5.56
N ILE A 245 -10.77 8.62 6.10
CA ILE A 245 -10.55 8.52 7.56
C ILE A 245 -9.75 9.73 8.00
N SER A 246 -10.39 10.65 8.72
CA SER A 246 -9.71 11.82 9.32
C SER A 246 -9.64 11.77 10.84
N ASP A 247 -10.44 10.90 11.47
CA ASP A 247 -10.45 10.64 12.91
C ASP A 247 -10.07 9.18 13.18
N VAL A 248 -9.03 9.02 14.00
CA VAL A 248 -8.50 7.71 14.42
C VAL A 248 -8.59 7.53 15.93
N SER A 249 -9.35 8.38 16.64
CA SER A 249 -9.47 8.34 18.11
C SER A 249 -10.01 7.02 18.65
N SER A 250 -10.85 6.32 17.88
CA SER A 250 -11.37 5.00 18.24
C SER A 250 -10.28 3.93 18.39
N LEU A 251 -9.11 4.12 17.77
CA LEU A 251 -7.99 3.18 17.87
C LEU A 251 -7.35 3.17 19.27
N ALA A 252 -7.75 4.06 20.18
CA ALA A 252 -7.22 4.14 21.54
C ALA A 252 -7.37 2.82 22.34
N THR A 253 -8.30 1.94 21.96
CA THR A 253 -8.49 0.64 22.63
C THR A 253 -7.45 -0.41 22.21
N LEU A 254 -6.70 -0.17 21.13
CA LEU A 254 -5.78 -1.13 20.51
C LEU A 254 -4.40 -1.12 21.19
N SER A 255 -4.36 -1.31 22.51
CA SER A 255 -3.15 -1.19 23.31
C SER A 255 -2.09 -2.28 23.04
N GLN A 256 -2.44 -3.32 22.29
CA GLN A 256 -1.54 -4.42 21.91
C GLN A 256 -0.81 -4.16 20.57
N LEU A 257 -1.09 -3.05 19.88
CA LEU A 257 -0.47 -2.74 18.60
C LEU A 257 1.04 -2.61 18.71
N GLN A 258 1.72 -3.33 17.82
CA GLN A 258 3.16 -3.33 17.61
C GLN A 258 3.53 -2.72 16.26
N THR A 259 2.64 -2.82 15.27
CA THR A 259 2.82 -2.22 13.94
C THR A 259 1.56 -1.48 13.52
N LEU A 260 1.71 -0.20 13.16
CA LEU A 260 0.62 0.63 12.66
C LEU A 260 1.06 1.43 11.42
N TYR A 261 0.30 1.28 10.34
CA TYR A 261 0.47 2.10 9.13
C TYR A 261 -0.82 2.86 8.81
N ILE A 262 -0.75 4.19 8.88
CA ILE A 262 -1.85 5.15 8.70
C ILE A 262 -1.43 6.30 7.76
N SER A 263 -0.62 5.98 6.76
CA SER A 263 -0.09 6.95 5.79
C SER A 263 -1.16 7.36 4.78
N ASN A 264 -1.11 8.60 4.27
CA ASN A 264 -2.02 9.11 3.24
C ASN A 264 -3.52 9.08 3.63
N MET A 265 -3.83 9.60 4.82
CA MET A 265 -5.18 9.65 5.40
C MET A 265 -5.66 11.08 5.72
N GLN A 266 -4.85 12.11 5.48
CA GLN A 266 -5.16 13.51 5.82
C GLN A 266 -5.26 13.78 7.33
N LEU A 267 -4.59 12.97 8.15
CA LEU A 267 -4.59 13.13 9.61
C LEU A 267 -3.89 14.42 10.02
N THR A 268 -4.45 15.11 11.00
CA THR A 268 -3.82 16.29 11.64
C THR A 268 -3.42 16.01 13.08
N ASP A 269 -4.13 15.10 13.74
CA ASP A 269 -3.88 14.68 15.12
C ASP A 269 -3.49 13.19 15.17
N VAL A 270 -2.39 12.91 15.85
CA VAL A 270 -1.87 11.55 16.11
C VAL A 270 -1.69 11.28 17.61
N SER A 271 -2.29 12.11 18.48
CA SER A 271 -2.24 11.94 19.94
C SER A 271 -2.73 10.58 20.43
N VAL A 272 -3.62 9.93 19.66
CA VAL A 272 -4.12 8.57 19.93
C VAL A 272 -3.00 7.55 20.08
N LEU A 273 -1.86 7.75 19.41
CA LEU A 273 -0.70 6.85 19.46
C LEU A 273 -0.17 6.65 20.89
N GLY A 274 -0.40 7.61 21.80
CA GLY A 274 -0.01 7.50 23.20
C GLY A 274 -0.68 6.33 23.94
N ASN A 275 -1.75 5.75 23.39
CA ASN A 275 -2.42 4.57 23.93
C ASN A 275 -1.82 3.23 23.45
N MET A 276 -0.78 3.28 22.60
CA MET A 276 -0.16 2.11 21.95
C MET A 276 1.32 1.99 22.35
N PRO A 277 1.64 1.78 23.65
CA PRO A 277 3.02 1.82 24.15
C PRO A 277 3.89 0.66 23.64
N LEU A 278 3.30 -0.35 23.00
CA LEU A 278 4.00 -1.50 22.42
C LEU A 278 4.42 -1.29 20.96
N LEU A 279 4.13 -0.13 20.36
CA LEU A 279 4.50 0.16 18.98
C LEU A 279 6.02 0.04 18.77
N MET A 280 6.38 -0.78 17.78
CA MET A 280 7.74 -0.99 17.29
C MET A 280 7.94 -0.41 15.90
N ASN A 281 6.92 -0.49 15.04
CA ASN A 281 6.93 0.00 13.68
C ASN A 281 5.75 0.95 13.47
N LEU A 282 6.02 2.17 13.05
CA LEU A 282 4.99 3.20 12.87
C LEU A 282 5.22 3.95 11.57
N GLY A 283 4.19 4.05 10.74
CA GLY A 283 4.20 4.82 9.51
C GLY A 283 2.96 5.71 9.41
N PHE A 284 3.16 7.01 9.24
CA PHE A 284 2.09 7.99 9.03
C PHE A 284 2.50 9.07 8.04
N ASP A 285 3.29 8.69 7.03
CA ASP A 285 3.71 9.57 5.93
C ASP A 285 2.51 10.16 5.18
N THR A 286 2.72 11.32 4.55
CA THR A 286 1.73 11.96 3.67
C THR A 286 0.43 12.26 4.43
N ASN A 287 0.56 12.91 5.57
CA ASN A 287 -0.57 13.43 6.34
C ASN A 287 -0.40 14.96 6.51
N GLN A 288 -1.13 15.57 7.44
CA GLN A 288 -1.09 17.01 7.74
C GLN A 288 -0.70 17.25 9.21
N VAL A 289 0.07 16.32 9.80
CA VAL A 289 0.46 16.35 11.21
C VAL A 289 1.52 17.42 11.41
N SER A 290 1.39 18.22 12.47
CA SER A 290 2.41 19.18 12.91
C SER A 290 2.95 18.87 14.30
N ASP A 291 2.12 18.29 15.18
CA ASP A 291 2.51 17.89 16.53
C ASP A 291 2.80 16.39 16.59
N ILE A 292 4.06 16.07 16.92
CA ILE A 292 4.55 14.69 17.13
C ILE A 292 5.07 14.47 18.55
N SER A 293 4.75 15.35 19.51
CA SER A 293 5.17 15.24 20.90
C SER A 293 4.81 13.90 21.55
N VAL A 294 3.74 13.26 21.07
CA VAL A 294 3.32 11.92 21.49
C VAL A 294 4.41 10.85 21.28
N LEU A 295 5.30 11.03 20.30
CA LEU A 295 6.35 10.05 19.99
C LEU A 295 7.33 9.86 21.15
N SER A 296 7.56 10.89 21.98
CA SER A 296 8.43 10.80 23.16
C SER A 296 8.02 9.71 24.16
N ASN A 297 6.77 9.26 24.11
CA ASN A 297 6.23 8.21 24.99
C ASN A 297 6.38 6.79 24.43
N LEU A 298 6.77 6.62 23.16
CA LEU A 298 6.75 5.33 22.45
C LEU A 298 8.11 4.63 22.47
N GLN A 299 8.61 4.32 23.67
CA GLN A 299 9.99 3.83 23.91
C GLN A 299 10.37 2.51 23.21
N ASN A 300 9.38 1.75 22.74
CA ASN A 300 9.58 0.51 21.99
C ASN A 300 9.77 0.73 20.49
N LEU A 301 9.65 1.97 19.99
CA LEU A 301 9.84 2.27 18.57
C LEU A 301 11.24 1.86 18.11
N THR A 302 11.24 1.08 17.04
CA THR A 302 12.44 0.65 16.32
C THR A 302 12.53 1.33 14.95
N HIS A 303 11.38 1.57 14.32
CA HIS A 303 11.28 2.21 13.02
C HIS A 303 10.09 3.17 13.03
N VAL A 304 10.32 4.42 12.63
CA VAL A 304 9.26 5.41 12.47
C VAL A 304 9.41 6.16 11.15
N GLN A 305 8.31 6.30 10.41
CA GLN A 305 8.23 7.06 9.16
C GLN A 305 7.06 8.05 9.24
N PHE A 306 7.35 9.33 9.00
CA PHE A 306 6.40 10.44 9.06
C PHE A 306 6.73 11.54 8.04
N GLY A 307 7.32 11.16 6.91
CA GLY A 307 7.63 12.07 5.82
C GLY A 307 6.38 12.69 5.19
N ASN A 308 6.53 13.84 4.53
CA ASN A 308 5.46 14.60 3.88
C ASN A 308 4.34 14.96 4.88
N ASN A 309 4.71 15.64 5.96
CA ASN A 309 3.83 16.21 6.98
C ASN A 309 4.20 17.70 7.18
N ASN A 310 3.63 18.35 8.19
CA ASN A 310 3.84 19.77 8.51
C ASN A 310 4.69 19.96 9.77
N ILE A 311 5.67 19.09 10.02
CA ILE A 311 6.47 19.10 11.26
C ILE A 311 7.64 20.07 11.11
N SER A 312 7.78 21.01 12.04
CA SER A 312 8.86 22.00 12.04
C SER A 312 9.97 21.72 13.05
N GLU A 313 9.65 21.00 14.12
CA GLU A 313 10.58 20.70 15.21
C GLU A 313 10.42 19.26 15.71
N LEU A 314 11.52 18.70 16.20
CA LEU A 314 11.53 17.41 16.87
C LEU A 314 11.33 17.61 18.38
N PRO A 315 10.44 16.85 19.04
CA PRO A 315 10.36 16.85 20.50
C PRO A 315 11.61 16.18 21.10
N ASP A 316 11.69 16.12 22.43
CA ASP A 316 12.72 15.33 23.09
C ASP A 316 12.48 13.83 22.82
N LEU A 317 13.29 13.26 21.94
CA LEU A 317 13.23 11.85 21.55
C LEU A 317 14.26 10.99 22.30
N THR A 318 14.99 11.52 23.29
CA THR A 318 16.06 10.81 24.02
C THR A 318 15.62 9.48 24.64
N GLY A 319 14.34 9.34 24.97
CA GLY A 319 13.74 8.12 25.48
C GLY A 319 13.60 6.98 24.45
N LEU A 320 13.75 7.25 23.15
CA LEU A 320 13.62 6.25 22.08
C LEU A 320 14.91 5.45 21.86
N THR A 321 15.40 4.79 22.92
CA THR A 321 16.72 4.13 22.92
C THR A 321 16.84 2.95 21.96
N ASN A 322 15.70 2.41 21.50
CA ASN A 322 15.61 1.29 20.56
C ASN A 322 15.44 1.73 19.09
N LEU A 323 15.40 3.03 18.81
CA LEU A 323 15.12 3.55 17.47
C LEU A 323 16.32 3.31 16.54
N TYR A 324 16.12 2.48 15.51
CA TYR A 324 17.11 2.18 14.49
C TYR A 324 17.01 3.10 13.28
N THR A 325 15.78 3.44 12.87
CA THR A 325 15.55 4.29 11.69
C THR A 325 14.45 5.31 11.92
N ILE A 326 14.70 6.53 11.45
CA ILE A 326 13.72 7.62 11.43
C ILE A 326 13.64 8.21 10.02
N GLY A 327 12.44 8.22 9.45
CA GLY A 327 12.11 8.82 8.17
C GLY A 327 11.19 10.02 8.36
N MET A 328 11.61 11.18 7.88
CA MET A 328 10.93 12.47 8.06
C MET A 328 11.10 13.37 6.83
N ASP A 329 11.34 12.79 5.66
CA ASP A 329 11.50 13.49 4.39
C ASP A 329 10.31 14.41 4.08
N GLY A 330 10.52 15.61 3.53
CA GLY A 330 9.40 16.46 3.12
C GLY A 330 8.63 17.10 4.28
N ASN A 331 9.32 17.51 5.35
CA ASN A 331 8.78 18.30 6.45
C ASN A 331 9.42 19.71 6.45
N HIS A 332 9.41 20.40 7.59
CA HIS A 332 9.96 21.74 7.78
C HIS A 332 11.09 21.77 8.83
N ILE A 333 11.86 20.68 8.96
CA ILE A 333 12.81 20.47 10.08
C ILE A 333 14.19 21.06 9.74
N GLN A 334 14.68 21.99 10.58
CA GLN A 334 16.00 22.62 10.46
C GLN A 334 17.05 22.12 11.45
N ASP A 335 16.64 21.41 12.50
CA ASP A 335 17.55 20.89 13.53
C ASP A 335 17.26 19.41 13.77
N ILE A 336 18.28 18.58 13.53
CA ILE A 336 18.24 17.13 13.76
C ILE A 336 19.24 16.68 14.84
N SER A 337 19.87 17.61 15.55
CA SER A 337 20.93 17.33 16.53
C SER A 337 20.42 16.56 17.75
N SER A 338 19.13 16.68 18.08
CA SER A 338 18.49 15.89 19.15
C SER A 338 18.55 14.39 18.92
N LEU A 339 18.74 13.94 17.67
CA LEU A 339 18.86 12.53 17.32
C LEU A 339 20.27 11.95 17.60
N ALA A 340 21.29 12.79 17.78
CA ALA A 340 22.69 12.37 17.96
C ALA A 340 22.91 11.47 19.18
N VAL A 341 22.04 11.62 20.18
CA VAL A 341 22.12 10.94 21.47
C VAL A 341 21.49 9.54 21.45
N LEU A 342 20.81 9.17 20.36
CA LEU A 342 20.12 7.88 20.26
C LEU A 342 21.14 6.75 20.01
N PRO A 343 21.30 5.81 20.95
CA PRO A 343 22.42 4.86 20.94
C PRO A 343 22.32 3.79 19.84
N SER A 344 21.12 3.54 19.33
CA SER A 344 20.85 2.47 18.34
C SER A 344 20.58 3.00 16.94
N LEU A 345 20.66 4.32 16.73
CA LEU A 345 20.28 4.95 15.47
C LEU A 345 21.28 4.60 14.35
N LEU A 346 20.76 4.06 13.25
CA LEU A 346 21.55 3.66 12.08
C LEU A 346 21.25 4.49 10.84
N SER A 347 20.03 5.00 10.72
CA SER A 347 19.57 5.71 9.53
C SER A 347 18.64 6.87 9.85
N VAL A 348 18.93 8.03 9.27
CA VAL A 348 18.08 9.24 9.28
C VAL A 348 17.78 9.61 7.84
N SER A 349 16.51 9.53 7.43
CA SER A 349 16.05 10.07 6.15
C SER A 349 15.25 11.34 6.42
N ALA A 350 15.74 12.47 5.96
CA ALA A 350 15.22 13.81 6.24
C ALA A 350 15.41 14.74 5.04
N SER A 351 15.34 14.21 3.82
CA SER A 351 15.51 14.99 2.60
C SER A 351 14.30 15.85 2.29
N ARG A 352 14.45 16.81 1.37
CA ARG A 352 13.35 17.65 0.87
C ARG A 352 12.65 18.48 1.96
N GLN A 353 13.37 18.91 3.00
CA GLN A 353 12.79 19.87 3.95
C GLN A 353 12.54 21.22 3.28
N THR A 354 11.44 21.87 3.62
CA THR A 354 11.09 23.19 3.10
C THR A 354 10.85 24.14 4.26
N ILE A 355 11.49 25.30 4.27
CA ILE A 355 11.22 26.34 5.25
C ILE A 355 10.91 27.62 4.52
N VAL A 356 9.78 28.22 4.85
CA VAL A 356 9.37 29.52 4.33
C VAL A 356 9.32 30.46 5.54
N LEU A 357 10.17 31.48 5.51
CA LEU A 357 10.26 32.49 6.56
C LEU A 357 9.24 33.61 6.32
N ASP A 358 8.99 34.41 7.36
CA ASP A 358 8.15 35.61 7.24
C ASP A 358 8.79 36.63 6.31
N GLU A 359 7.96 37.26 5.47
CA GLU A 359 8.40 38.28 4.53
C GLU A 359 9.14 39.44 5.22
N GLN A 360 10.26 39.87 4.65
CA GLN A 360 11.06 40.98 5.15
C GLN A 360 11.08 42.17 4.19
N THR A 361 11.21 43.38 4.73
CA THR A 361 11.40 44.59 3.92
C THR A 361 12.88 44.87 3.72
N VAL A 362 13.27 45.14 2.47
CA VAL A 362 14.64 45.54 2.11
C VAL A 362 14.61 46.99 1.59
N VAL A 363 15.42 47.86 2.19
CA VAL A 363 15.51 49.29 1.83
C VAL A 363 16.76 49.55 1.01
N ASP A 364 17.94 49.29 1.58
CA ASP A 364 19.22 49.69 0.96
C ASP A 364 19.83 48.61 0.03
N GLY A 365 18.99 47.79 -0.61
CA GLY A 365 19.42 46.68 -1.47
C GLY A 365 20.31 45.63 -0.79
N SER A 366 20.37 45.63 0.54
CA SER A 366 21.17 44.72 1.35
C SER A 366 20.30 44.00 2.36
N PHE A 367 20.49 42.69 2.49
CA PHE A 367 19.76 41.85 3.44
C PHE A 367 20.70 40.81 4.05
N THR A 368 20.48 40.44 5.31
CA THR A 368 21.27 39.41 6.00
C THR A 368 20.35 38.47 6.76
N LEU A 369 20.61 37.18 6.63
CA LEU A 369 19.87 36.10 7.29
C LEU A 369 20.82 35.24 8.10
N SER A 370 20.47 34.93 9.35
CA SER A 370 21.20 33.94 10.15
C SER A 370 20.89 32.53 9.65
N ASN A 371 21.92 31.68 9.56
CA ASN A 371 21.74 30.28 9.19
C ASN A 371 21.43 29.45 10.44
N GLU A 372 20.23 28.86 10.49
CA GLU A 372 19.72 28.09 11.63
C GLU A 372 19.76 26.58 11.39
N THR A 373 20.32 26.12 10.28
CA THR A 373 20.35 24.69 9.93
C THR A 373 21.42 23.94 10.73
N VAL A 374 20.99 22.96 11.53
CA VAL A 374 21.85 22.17 12.44
C VAL A 374 21.92 20.72 11.99
N ALA A 375 23.14 20.23 11.81
CA ALA A 375 23.46 18.85 11.47
C ALA A 375 23.24 17.88 12.63
N LEU A 376 23.30 16.58 12.32
CA LEU A 376 23.21 15.54 13.34
C LEU A 376 24.30 15.64 14.43
N ASP A 377 25.50 16.13 14.13
CA ASP A 377 26.57 16.28 15.12
C ASP A 377 26.48 17.60 15.93
N GLY A 378 25.41 18.38 15.73
CA GLY A 378 25.19 19.67 16.38
C GLY A 378 25.93 20.84 15.72
N SER A 379 26.66 20.61 14.62
CA SER A 379 27.31 21.70 13.87
C SER A 379 26.33 22.40 12.94
N PHE A 380 26.55 23.69 12.67
CA PHE A 380 25.80 24.41 11.64
C PHE A 380 26.24 23.96 10.24
N LEU A 381 25.29 23.65 9.36
CA LEU A 381 25.57 23.28 7.98
C LEU A 381 25.77 24.51 7.11
N ALA A 382 26.94 24.65 6.48
CA ALA A 382 27.13 25.68 5.47
C ALA A 382 26.16 25.45 4.27
N PRO A 383 25.60 26.52 3.67
CA PRO A 383 24.77 26.36 2.49
C PRO A 383 25.50 25.74 1.30
N ASP A 384 24.84 24.84 0.58
CA ASP A 384 25.33 24.28 -0.69
C ASP A 384 25.17 25.27 -1.84
N THR A 385 24.04 25.98 -1.87
CA THR A 385 23.74 27.01 -2.85
C THR A 385 23.03 28.18 -2.18
N ILE A 386 23.25 29.38 -2.73
CA ILE A 386 22.66 30.63 -2.25
C ILE A 386 22.17 31.39 -3.49
N SER A 387 20.92 31.83 -3.50
CA SER A 387 20.35 32.59 -4.62
C SER A 387 20.95 33.99 -4.70
N ASN A 388 20.73 34.70 -5.82
CA ASN A 388 21.03 36.13 -5.96
C ASN A 388 22.47 36.51 -5.56
N SER A 389 23.43 35.62 -5.79
CA SER A 389 24.85 35.80 -5.46
C SER A 389 25.14 36.10 -3.99
N GLY A 390 24.28 35.64 -3.07
CA GLY A 390 24.51 35.79 -1.63
C GLY A 390 25.78 35.08 -1.16
N VAL A 391 26.37 35.60 -0.08
CA VAL A 391 27.65 35.13 0.48
C VAL A 391 27.46 34.65 1.90
N PHE A 392 27.92 33.43 2.19
CA PHE A 392 27.94 32.89 3.55
C PHE A 392 29.24 33.28 4.28
N LEU A 393 29.12 33.98 5.41
CA LEU A 393 30.24 34.38 6.26
C LEU A 393 29.81 34.40 7.73
N ASN A 394 30.63 33.81 8.61
CA ASN A 394 30.43 33.83 10.06
C ASN A 394 29.03 33.37 10.51
N GLY A 395 28.46 32.34 9.87
CA GLY A 395 27.15 31.80 10.24
C GLY A 395 25.95 32.60 9.72
N SER A 396 26.18 33.64 8.92
CA SER A 396 25.11 34.42 8.27
C SER A 396 25.28 34.44 6.76
N ILE A 397 24.17 34.60 6.06
CA ILE A 397 24.11 34.77 4.61
C ILE A 397 23.78 36.24 4.33
N ALA A 398 24.65 36.92 3.60
CA ALA A 398 24.47 38.31 3.22
C ALA A 398 24.24 38.43 1.72
N TRP A 399 23.23 39.22 1.35
CA TRP A 399 22.97 39.65 -0.02
C TRP A 399 23.22 41.16 -0.11
N SER A 400 23.93 41.57 -1.16
CA SER A 400 24.15 42.98 -1.51
C SER A 400 23.68 43.23 -2.94
N ASP A 401 23.49 44.49 -3.30
CA ASP A 401 23.13 44.92 -4.65
C ASP A 401 21.83 44.27 -5.18
N LEU A 402 20.87 44.00 -4.28
CA LEU A 402 19.57 43.45 -4.63
C LEU A 402 18.78 44.44 -5.48
N SER A 403 18.19 43.95 -6.57
CA SER A 403 17.31 44.74 -7.43
C SER A 403 15.90 44.83 -6.85
N ASN A 404 15.16 45.88 -7.22
CA ASN A 404 13.75 46.06 -6.91
C ASN A 404 12.83 44.96 -7.50
N GLU A 405 13.31 44.19 -8.47
CA GLU A 405 12.60 43.03 -9.05
C GLU A 405 12.81 41.75 -8.22
N THR A 406 13.69 41.76 -7.22
CA THR A 406 13.93 40.59 -6.36
C THR A 406 12.87 40.52 -5.27
N ASN A 407 12.09 39.44 -5.29
CA ASN A 407 11.01 39.19 -4.33
C ASN A 407 11.23 37.96 -3.43
N VAL A 408 12.23 37.14 -3.73
CA VAL A 408 12.54 35.91 -2.99
C VAL A 408 14.05 35.69 -2.95
N LEU A 409 14.56 35.38 -1.76
CA LEU A 409 15.91 34.87 -1.53
C LEU A 409 15.82 33.42 -1.04
N SER A 410 16.84 32.62 -1.30
CA SER A 410 16.85 31.23 -0.84
C SER A 410 18.26 30.67 -0.67
N TYR A 411 18.38 29.64 0.15
CA TYR A 411 19.57 28.80 0.21
C TYR A 411 19.20 27.33 0.41
N THR A 412 20.11 26.43 0.04
CA THR A 412 19.95 24.98 0.19
C THR A 412 21.04 24.39 1.07
N TRP A 413 20.81 23.21 1.63
CA TRP A 413 21.81 22.43 2.36
C TRP A 413 21.67 20.95 2.09
N SER A 414 22.73 20.19 2.37
CA SER A 414 22.68 18.74 2.40
C SER A 414 23.74 18.13 3.33
N GLN A 415 23.41 16.95 3.86
CA GLN A 415 24.29 16.07 4.62
C GLN A 415 24.01 14.62 4.19
N ARG A 416 25.08 13.82 3.98
CA ARG A 416 24.99 12.44 3.47
C ARG A 416 25.42 11.34 4.44
N LEU A 417 26.30 11.65 5.39
CA LEU A 417 26.81 10.72 6.40
C LEU A 417 27.20 11.52 7.64
N SER A 418 27.05 10.92 8.82
CA SER A 418 27.58 11.45 10.06
C SER A 418 27.95 10.32 11.01
N ASN A 419 29.21 10.24 11.45
CA ASN A 419 29.68 9.29 12.47
C ASN A 419 29.26 7.81 12.28
N GLY A 420 29.21 7.33 11.04
CA GLY A 420 28.81 5.95 10.72
C GLY A 420 27.29 5.72 10.62
N ILE A 421 26.49 6.74 10.89
CA ILE A 421 25.04 6.78 10.65
C ILE A 421 24.81 7.21 9.20
N PHE A 422 23.93 6.48 8.50
CA PHE A 422 23.45 6.90 7.18
C PHE A 422 22.50 8.08 7.36
N VAL A 423 22.84 9.25 6.81
CA VAL A 423 22.04 10.47 6.98
C VAL A 423 21.72 11.03 5.61
N ASN A 424 20.47 11.10 5.21
CA ASN A 424 20.04 11.81 4.01
C ASN A 424 19.25 13.04 4.45
N TYR A 425 19.93 14.12 4.81
CA TYR A 425 19.30 15.35 5.31
C TYR A 425 19.52 16.48 4.31
N SER A 426 18.45 17.09 3.80
CA SER A 426 18.57 18.19 2.84
C SER A 426 17.30 19.03 2.80
N GLY A 427 17.43 20.26 2.33
CA GLY A 427 16.26 21.11 2.14
C GLY A 427 16.57 22.47 1.54
N THR A 428 15.56 23.34 1.59
CA THR A 428 15.61 24.70 1.08
C THR A 428 14.95 25.65 2.06
N VAL A 429 15.63 26.75 2.37
CA VAL A 429 15.04 27.90 3.06
C VAL A 429 14.68 28.94 2.02
N THR A 430 13.46 29.47 2.12
CA THR A 430 12.91 30.53 1.29
C THR A 430 12.61 31.74 2.16
N GLN A 431 13.17 32.88 1.81
CA GLN A 431 12.96 34.17 2.46
C GLN A 431 12.28 35.11 1.47
N PRO A 432 10.96 35.31 1.56
CA PRO A 432 10.27 36.33 0.80
C PRO A 432 10.77 37.73 1.22
N ILE A 433 10.93 38.63 0.25
CA ILE A 433 11.30 40.02 0.52
C ILE A 433 10.46 40.99 -0.32
N THR A 434 10.20 42.18 0.24
CA THR A 434 9.63 43.32 -0.49
C THR A 434 10.61 44.48 -0.46
N PHE A 435 10.92 45.03 -1.64
CA PHE A 435 11.80 46.18 -1.80
C PHE A 435 11.01 47.48 -1.62
N ILE A 436 11.41 48.31 -0.65
CA ILE A 436 10.88 49.67 -0.51
C ILE A 436 12.03 50.61 -0.82
N GLY A 437 12.06 51.08 -2.08
CA GLY A 437 13.16 51.92 -2.56
C GLY A 437 13.39 53.13 -1.66
N ASP A 438 14.64 53.52 -1.54
CA ASP A 438 15.11 54.68 -0.80
C ASP A 438 14.16 55.84 -1.09
N GLY A 439 13.47 56.34 -0.05
CA GLY A 439 12.59 57.51 -0.14
C GLY A 439 13.34 58.81 -0.44
N HIS A 440 14.37 58.79 -1.27
CA HIS A 440 14.99 59.95 -1.87
C HIS A 440 14.15 60.40 -3.06
N THR A 441 13.19 61.27 -2.75
CA THR A 441 12.59 62.22 -3.68
C THR A 441 13.68 62.88 -4.53
N SER A 442 13.87 62.42 -5.77
CA SER A 442 14.41 63.27 -6.81
C SER A 442 13.33 64.32 -7.10
N GLY A 443 13.62 65.57 -6.73
CA GLY A 443 12.77 66.69 -7.05
C GLY A 443 12.67 66.85 -8.56
N GLU A 444 11.51 66.53 -9.13
CA GLU A 444 11.06 67.10 -10.39
C GLU A 444 9.73 67.82 -10.15
N ASN A 445 9.82 69.14 -10.04
CA ASN A 445 8.73 70.03 -10.39
C ASN A 445 8.42 69.83 -11.88
N SER A 446 7.24 69.32 -12.23
CA SER A 446 6.30 70.09 -13.06
C SER A 446 5.01 69.33 -13.39
N ALA A 447 3.94 70.13 -13.35
CA ALA A 447 2.68 70.01 -14.08
C ALA A 447 1.63 69.01 -13.58
N GLU A 448 0.69 69.60 -12.84
CA GLU A 448 -0.74 69.28 -12.76
C GLU A 448 -1.29 68.55 -14.00
N GLY A 449 -2.01 67.46 -13.74
CA GLY A 449 -2.81 66.75 -14.72
C GLY A 449 -3.82 65.87 -14.03
N ASN A 450 -4.87 66.49 -13.48
CA ASN A 450 -6.08 65.83 -12.98
C ASN A 450 -6.66 64.92 -14.07
N TYR A 451 -6.66 63.61 -13.86
CA TYR A 451 -7.65 62.70 -14.43
C TYR A 451 -8.09 61.70 -13.37
N ASP A 452 -9.25 62.00 -12.81
CA ASP A 452 -10.13 61.10 -12.09
C ASP A 452 -10.77 60.13 -13.10
N SER A 453 -10.59 58.83 -12.90
CA SER A 453 -11.60 57.82 -13.25
C SER A 453 -11.26 56.51 -12.55
N GLY A 454 -12.06 56.17 -11.54
CA GLY A 454 -11.92 54.93 -10.79
C GLY A 454 -12.23 53.67 -11.62
N ILE A 455 -11.58 52.57 -11.23
CA ILE A 455 -12.11 51.22 -11.36
C ILE A 455 -11.76 50.46 -10.08
N ASN A 456 -12.82 50.00 -9.43
CA ASN A 456 -12.81 49.07 -8.31
C ASN A 456 -12.74 47.66 -8.91
N SER A 457 -11.71 46.86 -8.60
CA SER A 457 -11.79 45.40 -8.72
C SER A 457 -10.77 44.70 -7.82
N SER A 458 -11.31 44.01 -6.82
CA SER A 458 -10.74 42.87 -6.11
C SER A 458 -9.93 41.94 -7.04
N ILE A 459 -8.66 41.69 -6.71
CA ILE A 459 -7.87 40.61 -7.29
C ILE A 459 -7.48 39.65 -6.17
N ASN A 460 -8.19 38.51 -6.13
CA ASN A 460 -7.71 37.27 -5.54
C ASN A 460 -6.47 36.83 -6.31
N ASN A 461 -5.28 36.96 -5.72
CA ASN A 461 -4.09 36.28 -6.23
C ASN A 461 -4.01 34.88 -5.62
N GLN A 462 -4.56 33.90 -6.34
CA GLN A 462 -4.00 32.56 -6.29
C GLN A 462 -2.63 32.60 -6.96
N VAL A 463 -1.57 32.40 -6.17
CA VAL A 463 -0.23 32.18 -6.70
C VAL A 463 -0.19 30.77 -7.27
N THR A 464 -0.33 30.66 -8.58
CA THR A 464 0.00 29.44 -9.34
C THR A 464 1.51 29.27 -9.40
N LEU A 465 2.01 28.20 -8.79
CA LEU A 465 3.39 27.72 -8.95
C LEU A 465 3.64 27.29 -10.42
N PRO A 466 4.83 27.52 -10.99
CA PRO A 466 5.17 26.97 -12.29
C PRO A 466 5.46 25.47 -12.17
N VAL A 467 4.58 24.66 -12.75
CA VAL A 467 4.85 23.24 -13.05
C VAL A 467 5.72 23.21 -14.31
N THR A 468 7.04 23.18 -14.15
CA THR A 468 7.93 22.75 -15.23
C THR A 468 8.17 21.25 -15.10
N GLY A 469 7.49 20.50 -15.96
CA GLY A 469 7.65 19.07 -16.11
C GLY A 469 9.01 18.70 -16.69
N GLY A 470 9.66 17.75 -16.01
CA GLY A 470 10.78 16.97 -16.50
C GLY A 470 10.73 15.63 -15.79
N VAL A 471 9.95 14.70 -16.33
CA VAL A 471 9.82 13.35 -15.80
C VAL A 471 11.10 12.58 -16.16
N ASN A 472 12.05 12.53 -15.23
CA ASN A 472 13.12 11.55 -15.27
C ASN A 472 12.75 10.40 -14.34
N THR A 473 12.33 9.30 -14.95
CA THR A 473 12.18 7.99 -14.32
C THR A 473 13.56 7.36 -14.14
N GLU A 474 14.20 7.54 -12.99
CA GLU A 474 15.28 6.67 -12.52
C GLU A 474 15.07 6.31 -11.03
N LEU A 475 14.51 5.10 -10.86
CA LEU A 475 14.84 4.08 -9.87
C LEU A 475 15.23 4.53 -8.44
N LEU A 476 14.21 4.56 -7.58
CA LEU A 476 14.30 4.52 -6.12
C LEU A 476 14.86 3.16 -5.66
N ILE A 477 16.13 3.10 -5.24
CA ILE A 477 16.66 2.02 -4.41
C ILE A 477 17.62 2.63 -3.38
N ALA A 478 17.13 2.83 -2.15
CA ALA A 478 17.90 2.61 -0.91
C ALA A 478 17.07 2.95 0.33
N GLY A 479 16.61 1.89 1.03
CA GLY A 479 16.61 1.84 2.49
C GLY A 479 15.35 2.33 3.23
N GLY A 480 14.44 1.42 3.57
CA GLY A 480 13.46 1.67 4.63
C GLY A 480 12.23 0.78 4.56
N ILE A 481 12.39 -0.48 4.99
CA ILE A 481 11.34 -1.50 5.23
C ILE A 481 10.41 -1.76 4.03
N MET A 482 10.61 -2.92 3.40
CA MET A 482 9.65 -3.50 2.48
C MET A 482 8.28 -3.63 3.17
N ALA A 483 7.37 -2.71 2.85
CA ALA A 483 5.96 -3.00 2.78
C ALA A 483 5.79 -4.06 1.68
N PHE A 484 5.83 -5.34 2.08
CA PHE A 484 5.29 -6.42 1.28
C PHE A 484 3.79 -6.16 1.14
N GLY A 485 3.37 -5.54 0.03
CA GLY A 485 1.96 -5.23 -0.18
C GLY A 485 1.63 -4.16 -1.21
N ALA A 486 2.32 -4.13 -2.37
CA ALA A 486 1.80 -3.47 -3.58
C ALA A 486 2.71 -3.78 -4.78
N THR A 487 2.54 -4.95 -5.39
CA THR A 487 3.09 -5.20 -6.73
C THR A 487 2.32 -4.32 -7.71
N LEU A 488 2.91 -3.19 -8.07
CA LEU A 488 2.45 -2.30 -9.13
C LEU A 488 2.59 -3.03 -10.48
N LEU A 489 1.56 -3.78 -10.91
CA LEU A 489 1.50 -4.35 -12.26
C LEU A 489 1.14 -3.26 -13.27
N LEU A 490 2.17 -2.60 -13.79
CA LEU A 490 2.10 -1.93 -15.09
C LEU A 490 1.86 -2.97 -16.19
N ARG A 491 0.59 -3.23 -16.52
CA ARG A 491 0.21 -3.95 -17.76
C ARG A 491 0.80 -3.19 -18.96
N LYS A 492 1.92 -3.67 -19.50
CA LYS A 492 2.31 -3.38 -20.88
C LYS A 492 1.28 -4.02 -21.80
N SER A 493 0.37 -3.22 -22.35
CA SER A 493 -0.46 -3.64 -23.47
C SER A 493 0.45 -3.87 -24.68
N VAL A 494 0.85 -5.11 -24.92
CA VAL A 494 1.41 -5.51 -26.21
C VAL A 494 0.23 -5.61 -27.17
N LYS A 495 -0.07 -4.51 -27.86
CA LYS A 495 -0.86 -4.56 -29.10
C LYS A 495 -0.07 -5.37 -30.12
N ARG A 496 -0.47 -6.62 -30.35
CA ARG A 496 -0.03 -7.40 -31.50
C ARG A 496 -0.61 -6.77 -32.78
N LYS A 497 0.25 -6.50 -33.74
CA LYS A 497 -0.13 -6.49 -35.16
C LYS A 497 -0.06 -7.90 -35.70
#